data_AF-A0A800AF06-F1
#
_entry.id   AF-A0A800AF06-F1
#
_cell.length_a   1.000
_cell.length_b   1.000
_cell.length_c   1.000
_cell.angle_alpha   90.00
_cell.angle_beta   90.00
_cell.angle_gamma   90.00
#
_symmetry.space_group_name_H-M   'P 1'
#
loop_
_entity.id
_entity.type
_entity.pdbx_description
1 polymer ?
#
loop_
_entity_poly.entity_id
_entity_poly.type
_entity_poly.pdbx_seq_one_letter_code
_entity_poly.pdbx_strand_id
1 'polypeptide(L)'
;MSKGEKTYGVLLATGLRTHQENYALAFKADPRCRLIAVADEADVPPRRAEWNRKFAEEMNLPYIPNLDDALARDDVDIVSVCSE
;
A
#
# COMPACT_ATOMS: atom_id res chain seq x y z
N MET A 1 14.15 23.38 6.37
CA MET A 1 13.20 22.73 5.45
C MET A 1 12.33 23.81 4.85
N SER A 2 12.42 24.06 3.54
CA SER A 2 11.67 25.11 2.85
C SER A 2 10.28 24.64 2.44
N LYS A 3 9.35 25.60 2.34
CA LYS A 3 8.00 25.52 1.77
C LYS A 3 7.79 24.40 0.71
N GLY A 4 7.00 23.38 1.03
CA GLY A 4 6.05 22.75 0.09
C GLY A 4 6.50 21.62 -0.84
N GLU A 5 7.43 20.74 -0.48
CA GLU A 5 7.63 19.51 -1.27
C GLU A 5 6.43 18.56 -1.07
N LYS A 6 5.66 18.34 -2.15
CA LYS A 6 4.50 17.44 -2.15
C LYS A 6 4.96 16.03 -1.75
N THR A 7 4.39 15.49 -0.67
CA THR A 7 4.57 14.08 -0.32
C THR A 7 3.68 13.21 -1.21
N TYR A 8 4.27 12.25 -1.91
CA TYR A 8 3.56 11.28 -2.75
C TYR A 8 2.89 10.20 -1.89
N GLY A 9 1.59 10.01 -2.08
CA GLY A 9 0.87 8.89 -1.49
C GLY A 9 1.16 7.58 -2.24
N VAL A 10 1.56 6.55 -1.51
CA VAL A 10 1.86 5.22 -2.04
C VAL A 10 0.80 4.22 -1.60
N LEU A 11 0.05 3.67 -2.56
CA LEU A 11 -0.80 2.51 -2.38
C LEU A 11 0.03 1.24 -2.57
N LEU A 12 -0.07 0.30 -1.63
CA LEU A 12 0.57 -1.02 -1.73
C LEU A 12 -0.47 -2.02 -2.23
N ALA A 13 -0.29 -2.53 -3.45
CA ALA A 13 -1.14 -3.58 -3.99
C ALA A 13 -0.52 -4.93 -3.63
N THR A 14 -1.29 -5.75 -2.90
CA THR A 14 -0.87 -7.00 -2.27
C THR A 14 0.17 -6.84 -1.14
N GLY A 15 0.52 -7.94 -0.48
CA GLY A 15 1.51 -7.96 0.60
C GLY A 15 1.68 -9.35 1.22
N LEU A 16 2.76 -9.52 1.98
CA LEU A 16 3.24 -10.78 2.56
C LEU A 16 3.49 -11.90 1.54
N ARG A 17 4.62 -12.60 1.70
CA ARG A 17 5.06 -13.64 0.74
C ARG A 17 5.36 -13.06 -0.65
N THR A 18 5.78 -11.80 -0.69
CA THR A 18 6.12 -11.07 -1.92
C THR A 18 7.43 -10.31 -1.68
N HIS A 19 7.85 -9.47 -2.62
CA HIS A 19 8.88 -8.45 -2.34
C HIS A 19 8.29 -7.13 -1.82
N GLN A 20 6.96 -7.04 -1.69
CA GLN A 20 6.27 -5.82 -1.28
C GLN A 20 6.71 -5.30 0.09
N GLU A 21 7.04 -6.18 1.02
CA GLU A 21 7.53 -5.83 2.35
C GLU A 21 8.79 -4.96 2.28
N ASN A 22 9.72 -5.30 1.38
CA ASN A 22 10.95 -4.54 1.18
C ASN A 22 10.67 -3.17 0.55
N TYR A 23 9.76 -3.12 -0.44
CA TYR A 23 9.39 -1.86 -1.08
C TYR A 23 8.64 -0.93 -0.13
N ALA A 24 7.74 -1.47 0.69
CA ALA A 24 7.02 -0.70 1.70
C ALA A 24 7.96 -0.06 2.72
N LEU A 25 9.00 -0.79 3.17
CA LEU A 25 10.02 -0.23 4.05
C LEU A 25 10.86 0.86 3.36
N ALA A 26 11.21 0.68 2.09
CA ALA A 26 11.91 1.69 1.32
C ALA A 26 11.08 2.99 1.16
N PHE A 27 9.80 2.86 0.81
CA PHE A 27 8.89 4.02 0.71
C PHE A 27 8.66 4.68 2.07
N LYS A 28 8.53 3.91 3.16
CA LYS A 28 8.37 4.46 4.51
C LYS A 28 9.59 5.26 4.97
N ALA A 29 10.79 4.91 4.50
CA ALA A 29 12.03 5.60 4.83
C ALA A 29 12.24 6.89 4.00
N ASP A 30 11.58 7.05 2.86
CA ASP A 30 11.73 8.23 2.00
C ASP A 30 10.79 9.36 2.47
N PRO A 31 11.31 10.53 2.88
CA PRO A 31 10.48 11.64 3.38
C PRO A 31 9.55 12.24 2.31
N ARG A 32 9.77 11.92 1.03
CA ARG A 32 8.90 12.32 -0.08
C ARG A 32 7.69 11.40 -0.24
N CYS A 33 7.62 10.28 0.49
CA CYS A 33 6.56 9.28 0.36
C CYS A 33 5.75 9.15 1.66
N ARG A 34 4.47 8.80 1.49
CA ARG A 34 3.58 8.41 2.59
C ARG A 34 2.80 7.17 2.16
N LEU A 35 2.92 6.09 2.93
CA LEU A 35 2.10 4.90 2.72
C LEU A 35 0.63 5.20 3.05
N ILE A 36 -0.27 4.83 2.15
CA ILE A 36 -1.70 5.18 2.24
C ILE A 36 -2.51 4.02 2.79
N ALA A 37 -2.41 2.86 2.14
CA ALA A 37 -3.17 1.66 2.44
C ALA A 37 -2.50 0.44 1.80
N VAL A 38 -2.94 -0.73 2.24
CA VAL A 38 -2.79 -1.99 1.50
C VAL A 38 -4.13 -2.29 0.84
N ALA A 39 -4.11 -2.68 -0.43
CA ALA A 39 -5.30 -3.10 -1.17
C ALA A 39 -5.00 -4.28 -2.09
N ASP A 40 -6.04 -4.92 -2.59
CA ASP A 40 -5.95 -5.98 -3.60
C ASP A 40 -7.29 -6.10 -4.33
N GLU A 41 -7.36 -6.94 -5.36
CA GLU A 41 -8.61 -7.21 -6.07
C GLU A 41 -9.71 -7.72 -5.13
N ALA A 42 -10.95 -7.34 -5.38
CA ALA A 42 -12.08 -7.67 -4.50
C ALA A 42 -12.37 -9.18 -4.42
N ASP A 43 -11.89 -9.95 -5.40
CA ASP A 43 -12.11 -11.39 -5.55
C ASP A 43 -10.87 -12.24 -5.24
N VAL A 44 -9.82 -11.66 -4.64
CA VAL A 44 -8.65 -12.45 -4.25
C VAL A 44 -9.03 -13.61 -3.32
N PRO A 45 -8.32 -14.76 -3.41
CA PRO A 45 -8.58 -15.89 -2.53
C PRO A 45 -8.55 -15.48 -1.05
N PRO A 46 -9.39 -16.06 -0.17
CA PRO A 46 -9.47 -15.66 1.25
C PRO A 46 -8.11 -15.62 1.97
N ARG A 47 -7.23 -16.57 1.64
CA ARG A 47 -5.86 -16.61 2.18
C ARG A 47 -5.02 -15.38 1.81
N ARG A 48 -5.16 -14.87 0.59
CA ARG A 48 -4.50 -13.64 0.14
C ARG A 48 -5.04 -12.43 0.89
N ALA A 49 -6.37 -12.34 1.05
CA ALA A 49 -6.98 -11.28 1.86
C ALA A 49 -6.54 -11.31 3.34
N GLU A 50 -6.34 -12.50 3.93
CA GLU A 50 -5.76 -12.64 5.28
C GLU A 50 -4.32 -12.11 5.35
N TRP A 51 -3.49 -12.44 4.36
CA TRP A 51 -2.11 -11.95 4.29
C TRP A 51 -2.05 -10.43 4.08
N ASN A 52 -2.88 -9.87 3.21
CA ASN A 52 -2.95 -8.43 3.00
C ASN A 52 -3.40 -7.68 4.26
N ARG A 53 -4.40 -8.21 4.99
CA ARG A 53 -4.83 -7.65 6.28
C ARG A 53 -3.70 -7.66 7.30
N LYS A 54 -3.03 -8.80 7.47
CA LYS A 54 -1.90 -8.92 8.38
C LYS A 54 -0.76 -7.96 8.01
N PHE A 55 -0.47 -7.80 6.73
CA PHE A 55 0.54 -6.84 6.27
C PHE A 55 0.17 -5.40 6.64
N ALA A 56 -1.10 -5.02 6.42
CA ALA A 56 -1.61 -3.71 6.76
C ALA A 56 -1.51 -3.45 8.27
N GLU A 57 -1.84 -4.44 9.10
CA GLU A 57 -1.68 -4.38 10.56
C GLU A 57 -0.20 -4.18 10.96
N GLU A 58 0.72 -4.98 10.42
CA GLU A 58 2.16 -4.87 10.70
C GLU A 58 2.74 -3.50 10.31
N MET A 59 2.21 -2.91 9.24
CA MET A 59 2.61 -1.59 8.75
C MET A 59 1.87 -0.43 9.43
N ASN A 60 0.86 -0.72 10.24
CA ASN A 60 -0.09 0.24 10.81
C ASN A 60 -0.77 1.10 9.73
N LEU A 61 -1.33 0.42 8.71
CA LEU A 61 -2.02 1.00 7.57
C LEU A 61 -3.46 0.50 7.49
N PRO A 62 -4.38 1.28 6.90
CA PRO A 62 -5.68 0.79 6.46
C PRO A 62 -5.54 -0.36 5.45
N TYR A 63 -6.41 -1.36 5.56
CA TYR A 63 -6.65 -2.34 4.50
C TYR A 63 -7.94 -1.98 3.76
N ILE A 64 -7.86 -1.82 2.43
CA ILE A 64 -9.01 -1.56 1.55
C ILE A 64 -9.25 -2.83 0.73
N PRO A 65 -10.39 -3.53 0.92
CA PRO A 65 -10.60 -4.85 0.34
C PRO A 65 -10.91 -4.86 -1.16
N ASN A 66 -11.11 -3.68 -1.77
CA ASN A 66 -11.40 -3.52 -3.18
C ASN A 66 -10.40 -2.52 -3.79
N LEU A 67 -9.65 -2.97 -4.80
CA LEU A 67 -8.61 -2.16 -5.43
C LEU A 67 -9.20 -0.90 -6.09
N ASP A 68 -10.37 -0.99 -6.70
CA ASP A 68 -11.03 0.17 -7.35
C ASP A 68 -11.31 1.30 -6.34
N ASP A 69 -11.78 0.95 -5.14
CA ASP A 69 -12.02 1.90 -4.06
C ASP A 69 -10.72 2.55 -3.56
N ALA A 70 -9.62 1.80 -3.58
CA ALA A 70 -8.31 2.30 -3.20
C ALA A 70 -7.71 3.23 -4.26
N LEU A 71 -7.87 2.90 -5.54
CA LEU A 71 -7.40 3.69 -6.68
C LEU A 71 -8.18 5.00 -6.86
N ALA A 72 -9.45 5.04 -6.44
CA ALA A 72 -10.29 6.24 -6.50
C ALA A 72 -9.92 7.32 -5.46
N ARG A 73 -8.95 7.06 -4.57
CA ARG A 73 -8.53 8.03 -3.55
C ARG A 73 -7.70 9.16 -4.15
N ASP A 74 -8.05 10.39 -3.81
CA ASP A 74 -7.31 11.60 -4.23
C ASP A 74 -5.90 11.72 -3.61
N ASP A 75 -5.61 10.91 -2.58
CA ASP A 75 -4.32 10.92 -1.88
C ASP A 75 -3.40 9.75 -2.26
N VAL A 76 -3.69 9.07 -3.37
CA VAL A 76 -2.82 8.07 -4.01
C VAL A 76 -2.17 8.68 -5.25
N ASP A 77 -0.84 8.76 -5.25
CA ASP A 77 -0.04 9.25 -6.38
C ASP A 77 0.75 8.11 -7.07
N ILE A 78 1.10 7.07 -6.31
CA ILE A 78 1.92 5.93 -6.75
C ILE A 78 1.23 4.63 -6.33
N VAL A 79 1.22 3.64 -7.21
CA VAL A 79 0.83 2.27 -6.88
C VAL A 79 2.05 1.37 -6.99
N SER A 80 2.43 0.73 -5.90
CA SER A 80 3.48 -0.29 -5.87
C SER A 80 2.82 -1.66 -5.91
N VAL A 81 3.06 -2.39 -6.99
CA VAL A 81 2.49 -3.71 -7.24
C VAL A 81 3.57 -4.77 -7.15
N CYS A 82 3.37 -5.79 -6.33
CA CYS A 82 4.24 -6.95 -6.26
C CYS A 82 3.40 -8.23 -6.12
N SER A 83 2.56 -8.49 -7.12
CA SER A 83 1.71 -9.68 -7.20
C SER A 83 2.52 -10.92 -7.60
N GLU A 84 2.14 -12.07 -7.04
CA GLU A 84 2.54 -13.43 -7.48
C GLU A 84 1.42 -14.07 -8.27
#